data_AF-A0A3M1ZDN2-F1
#
_entry.id   AF-A0A3M1ZDN2-F1
#
_cell.length_a   1.000
_cell.length_b   1.000
_cell.length_c   1.000
_cell.angle_alpha   90.00
_cell.angle_beta   90.00
_cell.angle_gamma   90.00
#
_symmetry.space_group_name_H-M   'P 1'
#
loop_
_entity.id
_entity.type
_entity.pdbx_description
1 polymer ?
#
loop_
_entity_poly.entity_id
_entity_poly.type
_entity_poly.pdbx_seq_one_letter_code
_entity_poly.pdbx_strand_id
1 'polypeptide(L)' 'NPSESAAGTIRGDFGLEIGRNLVHGSDSPENGQKEVALWFDESELVDWGRVVDPWLYE' A
#
# COMPACT_ATOMS: atom_id res chain seq x y z
N ASN A 1 -6.55 1.25 14.57
CA ASN A 1 -8.00 0.99 14.50
C ASN A 1 -8.64 1.98 13.50
N PRO A 2 -9.68 1.66 12.68
CA PRO A 2 -10.35 2.67 11.85
C PRO A 2 -10.73 3.96 12.59
N SER A 3 -11.30 3.84 13.80
CA SER A 3 -11.69 5.00 14.64
C SER A 3 -10.52 5.88 15.12
N GLU A 4 -9.29 5.37 15.07
CA GLU A 4 -8.06 6.10 15.41
C GLU A 4 -7.36 6.67 14.17
N SER A 5 -7.83 6.32 12.97
CA SER A 5 -7.25 6.78 11.72
C SER A 5 -7.76 8.19 11.41
N ALA A 6 -6.89 9.07 10.90
CA ALA A 6 -7.29 10.43 10.54
C ALA A 6 -8.33 10.42 9.41
N ALA A 7 -9.25 11.39 9.42
CA ALA A 7 -10.17 11.64 8.31
C ALA A 7 -9.37 11.90 7.01
N GLY A 8 -9.88 11.42 5.87
CA GLY A 8 -9.19 11.44 4.58
C GLY A 8 -8.28 10.24 4.33
N THR A 9 -8.00 9.41 5.34
CA THR A 9 -7.29 8.13 5.14
C THR A 9 -8.29 7.05 4.74
N ILE A 10 -7.83 6.04 3.98
CA ILE A 10 -8.69 4.93 3.53
C ILE A 10 -9.41 4.27 4.72
N ARG A 11 -8.70 4.00 5.82
CA ARG A 11 -9.29 3.36 7.00
C ARG A 11 -10.19 4.29 7.80
N GLY A 12 -9.88 5.58 7.89
CA GLY A 12 -10.71 6.55 8.60
C GLY A 12 -12.05 6.80 7.89
N ASP A 13 -12.03 6.86 6.56
CA ASP A 13 -13.22 7.18 5.77
C ASP A 13 -14.09 5.95 5.46
N PHE A 14 -13.49 4.75 5.35
CA PHE A 14 -14.21 3.57 4.86
C PHE A 14 -14.17 2.36 5.82
N GLY A 15 -13.31 2.37 6.85
CA GLY A 15 -13.22 1.28 7.82
C GLY A 15 -14.21 1.47 8.98
N LEU A 16 -14.74 0.36 9.52
CA LEU A 16 -15.63 0.40 10.69
C LEU A 16 -15.03 -0.28 11.91
N GLU A 17 -14.46 -1.48 11.72
CA GLU A 17 -13.94 -2.32 12.80
C GLU A 17 -12.50 -2.70 12.53
N ILE A 18 -11.72 -2.97 13.58
CA ILE A 18 -10.30 -3.32 13.44
C ILE A 18 -10.07 -4.56 12.57
N GLY A 19 -10.96 -5.56 12.66
CA GLY A 19 -10.91 -6.78 11.85
C GLY A 19 -11.51 -6.63 10.44
N ARG A 20 -12.12 -5.49 10.12
CA ARG A 20 -12.74 -5.18 8.83
C ARG A 20 -12.29 -3.79 8.35
N ASN A 21 -10.97 -3.64 8.19
CA ASN A 21 -10.31 -2.36 7.88
C ASN A 21 -9.81 -2.24 6.42
N LEU A 22 -10.33 -3.09 5.54
CA LEU A 22 -10.24 -3.06 4.06
C LEU A 22 -8.88 -3.32 3.43
N VAL A 23 -7.81 -2.70 3.92
CA VAL A 23 -6.51 -2.63 3.24
C VAL A 23 -5.38 -3.09 4.17
N HIS A 24 -4.43 -3.84 3.60
CA HIS A 24 -3.12 -4.15 4.19
C HIS A 24 -2.03 -3.32 3.53
N GLY A 25 -0.99 -2.99 4.28
CA GLY A 25 0.24 -2.41 3.77
C GLY A 25 1.40 -2.87 4.64
N SER A 26 2.52 -3.23 4.03
CA SER A 26 3.70 -3.70 4.73
C SER A 26 4.19 -2.64 5.72
N ASP A 27 4.58 -3.08 6.92
CA ASP A 27 4.92 -2.19 8.04
C ASP A 27 6.35 -1.62 7.98
N SER A 28 7.17 -2.12 7.06
CA SER A 28 8.57 -1.75 6.88
C SER A 28 9.07 -2.09 5.47
N PRO A 29 10.16 -1.45 4.98
CA PRO A 29 10.76 -1.81 3.69
C PRO A 29 11.21 -3.28 3.62
N GLU A 30 11.78 -3.78 4.70
CA GLU A 30 12.21 -5.19 4.85
C GLU A 30 11.03 -6.16 4.69
N ASN A 31 9.92 -5.91 5.38
CA ASN A 31 8.72 -6.75 5.25
C ASN A 31 8.03 -6.54 3.90
N GLY A 32 8.10 -5.34 3.31
CA GLY A 32 7.61 -5.09 1.96
C GLY A 32 8.30 -5.97 0.91
N GLN A 33 9.62 -6.09 0.97
CA GLN A 33 10.37 -6.99 0.08
C GLN A 33 9.97 -8.46 0.27
N LYS A 34 9.81 -8.89 1.53
CA LYS A 34 9.38 -10.27 1.87
C LYS A 34 7.96 -10.57 1.39
N GLU A 35 7.02 -9.64 1.60
CA GLU A 35 5.63 -9.79 1.20
C GLU A 35 5.48 -9.76 -0.32
N VAL A 36 6.16 -8.85 -1.04
CA VAL A 36 6.12 -8.84 -2.51
C VAL A 36 6.59 -10.17 -3.08
N ALA A 37 7.73 -10.71 -2.60
CA ALA A 37 8.24 -12.01 -3.03
C ALA A 37 7.39 -13.21 -2.59
N LEU A 38 6.54 -13.05 -1.57
CA LEU A 38 5.60 -14.08 -1.13
C LEU A 38 4.37 -14.15 -2.02
N TRP A 39 3.88 -13.00 -2.50
CA TRP A 39 2.61 -12.89 -3.20
C TRP A 39 2.72 -12.85 -4.73
N PHE A 40 3.88 -12.46 -5.26
CA PHE A 40 4.12 -12.31 -6.69
C PHE A 40 5.40 -13.00 -7.12
N ASP A 41 5.35 -13.66 -8.27
CA ASP A 41 6.55 -14.05 -8.99
C ASP A 41 7.21 -12.83 -9.64
N GLU A 42 8.53 -12.87 -9.84
CA GLU A 42 9.26 -11.76 -10.50
C GLU A 42 8.71 -11.45 -11.90
N SER A 43 8.15 -12.44 -12.59
CA SER A 43 7.55 -12.29 -13.93
C SER A 43 6.22 -11.54 -13.93
N GLU A 44 5.55 -11.41 -12.78
CA GLU A 44 4.30 -10.65 -12.62
C GLU A 44 4.57 -9.16 -12.38
N LEU A 45 5.80 -8.80 -12.03
CA LEU A 45 6.20 -7.42 -11.79
C LEU A 45 6.53 -6.71 -13.11
N VAL A 46 5.70 -5.74 -13.47
CA VAL A 46 5.85 -4.98 -14.72
C VAL A 46 6.67 -3.71 -14.47
N ASP A 47 7.83 -3.64 -15.12
CA ASP A 47 8.60 -2.40 -15.21
C ASP A 47 8.08 -1.50 -16.33
N TRP A 48 7.76 -0.25 -16.00
CA TRP A 48 7.29 0.74 -16.96
C TRP A 48 7.61 2.16 -16.50
N GLY A 49 8.06 3.00 -17.43
CA GLY A 49 8.26 4.43 -17.19
C GLY A 49 6.94 5.17 -17.19
N ARG A 50 6.60 5.85 -16.09
CA ARG A 50 5.33 6.58 -15.99
C ARG A 50 5.53 7.99 -16.50
N VAL A 51 4.59 8.46 -17.33
CA VAL A 51 4.62 9.83 -17.86
C VAL A 51 4.62 10.91 -16.77
N VAL A 52 4.16 10.57 -15.57
CA VAL A 52 4.13 11.46 -14.41
C VAL A 52 5.46 11.55 -13.66
N ASP A 53 6.38 10.60 -13.86
CA ASP A 53 7.63 10.53 -13.08
C ASP A 53 8.48 11.82 -13.19
N PRO A 54 8.62 12.49 -14.35
CA PRO A 54 9.36 13.76 -14.45
C PRO A 54 8.75 14.93 -13.67
N TRP A 55 7.49 14.82 -13.23
CA TRP A 55 6.79 15.87 -12.47
C TRP A 55 6.77 15.60 -10.96
N LEU A 56 7.25 14.43 -10.53
CA LEU A 56 7.24 14.02 -9.12
C LEU A 56 8.59 14.27 -8.42
N TYR A 57 9.69 14.27 -9.18
CA TYR A 57 11.05 14.38 -8.67
C TYR A 57 11.75 15.60 -9.32
N GLU A 58 12.55 16.31 -8.53
CA GLU A 58 13.49 17.35 -9.02
C GLU A 58 14.78 16.70 -9.55
#